data_AF-A0A178LL17-F1
#
_entry.id   AF-A0A178LL17-F1
#
_cell.length_a   1.000
_cell.length_b   1.000
_cell.length_c   1.000
_cell.angle_alpha   90.00
_cell.angle_beta   90.00
_cell.angle_gamma   90.00
#
_symmetry.space_group_name_H-M   'P 1'
#
loop_
_entity.id
_entity.type
_entity.pdbx_description
1 polymer ?
#
loop_
_entity_poly.entity_id
_entity_poly.type
_entity_poly.pdbx_seq_one_letter_code
_entity_poly.pdbx_strand_id
1 'polypeptide(L)'
;MQKIGNTTTTANAAAEFTEGNAQAGVGATLLTAAWLNTIQRELTGAVIGAGLALDPKDDTQLYRAMYGVAKGQAAAAVAANPVARVIATPTVSGSTSVAPATNFTLTASSTSRLTGGVVASFNWTKPDGSIVNTMASNSQASLTMQVQGAAGETRMVIVEAVDGDGNKSAPKSVTLTLINNTAPSLAGFSHTVPSSITQGTSKAVSFTGATDADNDAITYLVEPGTSGFTFSKTSGITAGENVTMTVPGSTVPSDGRSFTVYAVDARGAKTGTNISVTVVGQSSWEFATAGAQTFKPPVSGSYRVTVYGAGGPARYEYASGAGGGCAVSVVTLDAASSYAVTVGKGGTYGTTPTDGGTSSFGTLLSATGGKFGTTSNTASTPGQGVGGNVSNNIGGKGAASYSGYGASGASCAAPGADGKPGVAGSYGARVPGAVSPGGRAGRGGDSGSGSTQETMRPGEPGYQAGGGGGTRTTISTYDADGAPGLVIVEYIGS
;
A
#
# COMPACT_ATOMS: atom_id res chain seq x y z
N MET A 1 -67.76 15.68 -35.89
CA MET A 1 -68.38 15.09 -37.09
C MET A 1 -68.67 16.12 -38.18
N GLN A 2 -68.31 15.79 -39.42
CA GLN A 2 -68.59 16.56 -40.63
C GLN A 2 -70.11 16.56 -40.97
N LYS A 3 -70.67 17.69 -41.43
CA LYS A 3 -72.05 17.71 -41.96
C LYS A 3 -72.11 17.11 -43.37
N ILE A 4 -73.26 16.56 -43.77
CA ILE A 4 -73.42 15.95 -45.11
C ILE A 4 -73.16 16.96 -46.25
N GLY A 5 -73.56 18.22 -46.08
CA GLY A 5 -73.30 19.30 -47.05
C GLY A 5 -71.83 19.67 -47.24
N ASN A 6 -70.92 19.19 -46.37
CA ASN A 6 -69.48 19.31 -46.62
C ASN A 6 -68.94 18.24 -47.59
N THR A 7 -69.76 17.25 -47.97
CA THR A 7 -69.36 16.16 -48.88
C THR A 7 -70.18 16.09 -50.15
N THR A 8 -71.37 16.72 -50.18
CA THR A 8 -72.22 16.79 -51.36
C THR A 8 -72.89 18.17 -51.46
N THR A 9 -73.11 18.62 -52.69
CA THR A 9 -73.84 19.86 -52.99
C THR A 9 -75.36 19.67 -52.98
N THR A 10 -75.86 18.42 -52.87
CA THR A 10 -77.30 18.09 -52.83
C THR A 10 -77.92 18.18 -51.43
N ALA A 11 -77.17 18.68 -50.45
CA ALA A 11 -77.71 18.98 -49.12
C ALA A 11 -78.55 20.27 -49.18
N ASN A 12 -79.44 20.46 -48.21
CA ASN A 12 -80.18 21.72 -48.12
C ASN A 12 -79.24 22.90 -47.74
N ALA A 13 -79.78 24.12 -47.72
CA ALA A 13 -79.00 25.33 -47.39
C ALA A 13 -78.38 25.31 -45.97
N ALA A 14 -78.87 24.47 -45.05
CA ALA A 14 -78.32 24.28 -43.71
C ALA A 14 -77.23 23.19 -43.64
N ALA A 15 -76.84 22.62 -44.80
CA ALA A 15 -75.94 21.49 -44.95
C ALA A 15 -76.47 20.17 -44.36
N GLU A 16 -77.79 19.99 -44.35
CA GLU A 16 -78.51 18.82 -43.81
C GLU A 16 -79.19 18.00 -44.92
N PHE A 17 -79.72 16.83 -44.54
CA PHE A 17 -80.44 15.93 -45.42
C PHE A 17 -81.75 16.54 -45.93
N THR A 18 -82.10 16.23 -47.17
CA THR A 18 -83.40 16.49 -47.75
C THR A 18 -83.84 15.30 -48.60
N GLU A 19 -85.14 14.98 -48.53
CA GLU A 19 -85.80 13.98 -49.39
C GLU A 19 -85.87 14.43 -50.87
N GLY A 20 -85.45 15.67 -51.14
CA GLY A 20 -85.67 16.32 -52.43
C GLY A 20 -87.15 16.66 -52.63
N ASN A 21 -87.49 17.06 -53.86
CA ASN A 21 -88.86 17.27 -54.29
C ASN A 21 -88.95 16.92 -55.78
N ALA A 22 -89.43 15.71 -56.07
CA ALA A 22 -89.54 15.21 -57.44
C ALA A 22 -90.43 16.09 -58.32
N GLN A 23 -91.49 16.69 -57.75
CA GLN A 23 -92.40 17.58 -58.48
C GLN A 23 -91.76 18.94 -58.83
N ALA A 24 -90.77 19.37 -58.04
CA ALA A 24 -89.99 20.60 -58.28
C ALA A 24 -88.62 20.35 -58.95
N GLY A 25 -88.32 19.11 -59.34
CA GLY A 25 -87.04 18.74 -59.96
C GLY A 25 -85.82 18.80 -59.02
N VAL A 26 -86.04 18.84 -57.70
CA VAL A 26 -84.95 18.86 -56.69
C VAL A 26 -84.60 17.43 -56.30
N GLY A 27 -83.36 17.01 -56.53
CA GLY A 27 -82.88 15.69 -56.13
C GLY A 27 -82.74 15.52 -54.62
N ALA A 28 -82.88 14.28 -54.13
CA ALA A 28 -82.59 13.94 -52.74
C ALA A 28 -81.09 14.06 -52.43
N THR A 29 -80.74 14.15 -51.15
CA THR A 29 -79.34 14.24 -50.73
C THR A 29 -78.57 12.95 -51.03
N LEU A 30 -77.48 13.06 -51.81
CA LEU A 30 -76.55 11.96 -52.08
C LEU A 30 -75.75 11.57 -50.83
N LEU A 31 -75.76 10.27 -50.50
CA LEU A 31 -74.88 9.70 -49.49
C LEU A 31 -73.50 9.45 -50.08
N THR A 32 -72.47 10.10 -49.52
CA THR A 32 -71.09 9.97 -50.01
C THR A 32 -70.27 9.05 -49.11
N ALA A 33 -69.30 8.37 -49.70
CA ALA A 33 -68.33 7.55 -48.95
C ALA A 33 -67.55 8.39 -47.92
N ALA A 34 -67.22 9.65 -48.24
CA ALA A 34 -66.54 10.55 -47.32
C ALA A 34 -67.34 10.80 -46.03
N TRP A 35 -68.67 10.94 -46.14
CA TRP A 35 -69.54 11.13 -44.98
C TRP A 35 -69.72 9.83 -44.18
N LEU A 36 -69.97 8.70 -44.86
CA LEU A 36 -70.10 7.39 -44.23
C LEU A 36 -68.83 6.96 -43.49
N ASN A 37 -67.65 7.16 -44.10
CA ASN A 37 -66.36 6.90 -43.46
C ASN A 37 -66.08 7.83 -42.28
N THR A 38 -66.66 9.03 -42.27
CA THR A 38 -66.55 9.94 -41.12
C THR A 38 -67.37 9.44 -39.94
N ILE A 39 -68.59 8.95 -40.17
CA ILE A 39 -69.36 8.28 -39.11
C ILE A 39 -68.63 7.05 -38.60
N GLN A 40 -68.12 6.19 -39.49
CA GLN A 40 -67.36 5.00 -39.10
C GLN A 40 -66.17 5.35 -38.19
N ARG A 41 -65.38 6.38 -38.54
CA ARG A 41 -64.26 6.84 -37.72
C ARG A 41 -64.68 7.39 -36.35
N GLU A 42 -65.80 8.13 -36.29
CA GLU A 42 -66.33 8.65 -35.01
C GLU A 42 -66.82 7.52 -34.10
N LEU A 43 -67.55 6.54 -34.66
CA LEU A 43 -68.06 5.40 -33.89
C LEU A 43 -66.94 4.47 -33.42
N THR A 44 -65.98 4.14 -34.30
CA THR A 44 -64.80 3.36 -33.92
C THR A 44 -63.91 4.11 -32.94
N GLY A 45 -63.76 5.43 -33.10
CA GLY A 45 -63.07 6.31 -32.16
C GLY A 45 -63.70 6.31 -30.77
N ALA A 46 -65.04 6.29 -30.67
CA ALA A 46 -65.73 6.17 -29.37
C ALA A 46 -65.46 4.82 -28.68
N VAL A 47 -65.44 3.72 -29.44
CA VAL A 47 -65.13 2.38 -28.92
C VAL A 47 -63.68 2.29 -28.43
N ILE A 48 -62.74 2.75 -29.25
CA ILE A 48 -61.31 2.81 -28.88
C ILE A 48 -61.10 3.76 -27.69
N GLY A 49 -61.77 4.91 -27.69
CA GLY A 49 -61.73 5.89 -26.60
C GLY A 49 -62.26 5.34 -25.27
N ALA A 50 -63.17 4.36 -25.31
CA ALA A 50 -63.63 3.61 -24.15
C ALA A 50 -62.70 2.44 -23.76
N GLY A 51 -61.57 2.28 -24.43
CA GLY A 51 -60.56 1.24 -24.14
C GLY A 51 -60.90 -0.14 -24.71
N LEU A 52 -61.86 -0.25 -25.63
CA LEU A 52 -62.22 -1.51 -26.28
C LEU A 52 -61.47 -1.67 -27.60
N ALA A 53 -60.94 -2.86 -27.87
CA ALA A 53 -60.36 -3.20 -29.17
C ALA A 53 -61.46 -3.52 -30.18
N LEU A 54 -61.39 -3.00 -31.41
CA LEU A 54 -62.36 -3.27 -32.47
C LEU A 54 -62.38 -4.76 -32.83
N ASP A 55 -63.57 -5.37 -32.87
CA ASP A 55 -63.77 -6.76 -33.28
C ASP A 55 -64.88 -6.81 -34.35
N PRO A 56 -64.57 -7.20 -35.60
CA PRO A 56 -65.56 -7.26 -36.67
C PRO A 56 -66.68 -8.30 -36.44
N LYS A 57 -66.63 -9.08 -35.34
CA LYS A 57 -67.65 -10.05 -34.95
C LYS A 57 -68.50 -9.60 -33.75
N ASP A 58 -68.21 -8.45 -33.14
CA ASP A 58 -68.94 -7.93 -31.99
C ASP A 58 -69.73 -6.66 -32.37
N ASP A 59 -71.04 -6.80 -32.56
CA ASP A 59 -71.92 -5.64 -32.86
C ASP A 59 -72.35 -4.88 -31.59
N THR A 60 -71.88 -5.29 -30.40
CA THR A 60 -72.26 -4.67 -29.11
C THR A 60 -71.26 -3.63 -28.61
N GLN A 61 -70.16 -3.40 -29.32
CA GLN A 61 -69.03 -2.60 -28.84
C GLN A 61 -69.38 -1.14 -28.54
N LEU A 62 -70.17 -0.49 -29.39
CA LEU A 62 -70.61 0.89 -29.17
C LEU A 62 -71.55 0.99 -27.96
N TYR A 63 -72.44 0.01 -27.80
CA TYR A 63 -73.32 -0.09 -26.63
C TYR A 63 -72.50 -0.23 -25.34
N ARG A 64 -71.49 -1.11 -25.34
CA ARG A 64 -70.59 -1.31 -24.19
C ARG A 64 -69.78 -0.05 -23.87
N ALA A 65 -69.28 0.65 -24.89
CA ALA A 65 -68.59 1.93 -24.73
C ALA A 65 -69.50 2.97 -24.05
N MET A 66 -70.74 3.09 -24.50
CA MET A 66 -71.69 4.07 -23.95
C MET A 66 -72.22 3.69 -22.57
N TYR A 67 -72.44 2.40 -22.33
CA TYR A 67 -72.82 1.88 -21.02
C TYR A 67 -71.72 2.11 -19.97
N GLY A 68 -70.44 1.97 -20.36
CA GLY A 68 -69.29 2.28 -19.51
C GLY A 68 -69.20 3.77 -19.13
N VAL A 69 -69.55 4.67 -20.04
CA VAL A 69 -69.64 6.12 -19.76
C VAL A 69 -70.79 6.41 -18.77
N ALA A 70 -71.97 5.84 -18.98
CA ALA A 70 -73.15 6.06 -18.14
C ALA A 70 -73.01 5.52 -16.70
N LYS A 71 -72.20 4.48 -16.49
CA LYS A 71 -71.89 3.92 -15.17
C LYS A 71 -70.73 4.62 -14.44
N GLY A 72 -70.18 5.70 -14.99
CA GLY A 72 -69.01 6.39 -14.43
C GLY A 72 -67.70 5.58 -14.52
N GLN A 73 -67.71 4.45 -15.24
CA GLN A 73 -66.54 3.60 -15.42
C GLN A 73 -65.55 4.15 -16.46
N ALA A 74 -65.95 5.13 -17.29
CA ALA A 74 -65.01 5.87 -18.12
C ALA A 74 -63.97 6.65 -17.29
N ALA A 75 -64.34 7.18 -16.11
CA ALA A 75 -63.38 7.85 -15.23
C ALA A 75 -62.43 6.85 -14.53
N ALA A 76 -62.93 5.66 -14.17
CA ALA A 76 -62.13 4.61 -13.53
C ALA A 76 -61.25 3.84 -14.53
N ALA A 77 -61.68 3.66 -15.79
CA ALA A 77 -60.88 3.07 -16.85
C ALA A 77 -59.85 4.05 -17.44
N VAL A 78 -60.10 5.37 -17.42
CA VAL A 78 -59.09 6.40 -17.70
C VAL A 78 -58.06 6.49 -16.55
N ALA A 79 -58.43 6.14 -15.33
CA ALA A 79 -57.50 6.03 -14.19
C ALA A 79 -56.73 4.69 -14.14
N ALA A 80 -57.32 3.60 -14.65
CA ALA A 80 -56.73 2.25 -14.62
C ALA A 80 -56.06 1.83 -15.93
N ASN A 81 -56.30 2.54 -17.03
CA ASN A 81 -55.50 2.45 -18.24
C ASN A 81 -54.63 3.71 -18.25
N PRO A 82 -53.32 3.66 -17.97
CA PRO A 82 -52.50 4.82 -18.23
C PRO A 82 -52.74 5.15 -19.70
N VAL A 83 -53.20 6.36 -20.03
CA VAL A 83 -52.97 6.92 -21.37
C VAL A 83 -51.53 6.52 -21.66
N ALA A 84 -51.30 5.63 -22.61
CA ALA A 84 -49.99 5.03 -22.79
C ALA A 84 -49.08 6.20 -23.14
N ARG A 85 -48.43 6.77 -22.12
CA ARG A 85 -47.68 8.01 -22.30
C ARG A 85 -46.63 7.63 -23.31
N VAL A 86 -46.59 8.44 -24.34
CA VAL A 86 -45.69 8.33 -25.48
C VAL A 86 -44.24 8.20 -25.02
N ILE A 87 -43.94 8.61 -23.79
CA ILE A 87 -42.65 8.55 -23.14
C ILE A 87 -42.78 7.86 -21.77
N ALA A 88 -41.85 6.97 -21.45
CA ALA A 88 -41.76 6.33 -20.14
C ALA A 88 -41.42 7.33 -19.03
N THR A 89 -41.81 7.02 -17.79
CA THR A 89 -41.35 7.79 -16.61
C THR A 89 -39.82 7.75 -16.53
N PRO A 90 -39.15 8.90 -16.32
CA PRO A 90 -37.69 8.94 -16.25
C PRO A 90 -37.13 8.09 -15.11
N THR A 91 -36.01 7.42 -15.37
CA THR A 91 -35.12 6.88 -14.35
C THR A 91 -34.05 7.91 -14.03
N VAL A 92 -33.84 8.22 -12.76
CA VAL A 92 -32.83 9.20 -12.33
C VAL A 92 -31.75 8.49 -11.51
N SER A 93 -30.50 8.82 -11.81
CA SER A 93 -29.30 8.34 -11.13
C SER A 93 -28.44 9.53 -10.66
N GLY A 94 -27.63 9.31 -9.64
CA GLY A 94 -26.82 10.34 -8.97
C GLY A 94 -27.00 10.30 -7.46
N SER A 95 -26.17 11.06 -6.74
CA SER A 95 -26.24 11.12 -5.27
C SER A 95 -27.50 11.86 -4.81
N THR A 96 -28.25 11.25 -3.91
CA THR A 96 -29.43 11.86 -3.26
C THR A 96 -29.13 12.43 -1.88
N SER A 97 -27.92 12.21 -1.36
CA SER A 97 -27.40 12.91 -0.17
C SER A 97 -26.47 14.02 -0.66
N VAL A 98 -26.82 15.28 -0.40
CA VAL A 98 -26.14 16.44 -0.98
C VAL A 98 -25.74 17.44 0.09
N ALA A 99 -24.56 18.04 -0.02
CA ALA A 99 -24.15 19.12 0.87
C ALA A 99 -24.84 20.44 0.49
N PRO A 100 -25.29 21.27 1.45
CA PRO A 100 -25.81 22.58 1.17
C PRO A 100 -24.84 23.42 0.33
N ALA A 101 -25.39 24.20 -0.62
CA ALA A 101 -24.65 25.12 -1.49
C ALA A 101 -23.50 24.49 -2.30
N THR A 102 -23.47 23.15 -2.46
CA THR A 102 -22.44 22.44 -3.21
C THR A 102 -23.00 21.93 -4.54
N ASN A 103 -22.17 21.93 -5.59
CA ASN A 103 -22.58 21.42 -6.91
C ASN A 103 -22.69 19.89 -6.86
N PHE A 104 -23.83 19.36 -7.31
CA PHE A 104 -24.03 17.93 -7.56
C PHE A 104 -24.74 17.73 -8.90
N THR A 105 -24.65 16.53 -9.45
CA THR A 105 -25.23 16.20 -10.76
C THR A 105 -26.21 15.04 -10.65
N LEU A 106 -27.41 15.24 -11.20
CA LEU A 106 -28.39 14.18 -11.44
C LEU A 106 -28.44 13.88 -12.93
N THR A 107 -28.56 12.60 -13.27
CA THR A 107 -28.69 12.14 -14.66
C THR A 107 -30.00 11.40 -14.83
N ALA A 108 -30.85 11.90 -15.73
CA ALA A 108 -32.12 11.28 -16.09
C ALA A 108 -32.00 10.58 -17.44
N SER A 109 -32.61 9.41 -17.54
CA SER A 109 -32.82 8.67 -18.79
C SER A 109 -34.28 8.27 -18.93
N SER A 110 -34.75 8.18 -20.17
CA SER A 110 -36.10 7.71 -20.47
C SER A 110 -36.13 7.02 -21.85
N THR A 111 -37.26 6.42 -22.20
CA THR A 111 -37.49 5.77 -23.50
C THR A 111 -38.80 6.27 -24.11
N SER A 112 -38.78 6.55 -25.41
CA SER A 112 -40.01 6.75 -26.18
C SER A 112 -40.66 5.39 -26.44
N ARG A 113 -41.99 5.35 -26.39
CA ARG A 113 -42.82 4.18 -26.72
C ARG A 113 -43.32 4.22 -28.16
N LEU A 114 -43.01 5.29 -28.91
CA LEU A 114 -43.27 5.35 -30.34
C LEU A 114 -42.16 4.67 -31.12
N THR A 115 -42.55 3.98 -32.19
CA THR A 115 -41.58 3.43 -33.14
C THR A 115 -40.84 4.59 -33.81
N GLY A 116 -39.51 4.65 -33.62
CA GLY A 116 -38.67 5.74 -34.12
C GLY A 116 -38.73 7.04 -33.31
N GLY A 117 -39.46 7.07 -32.19
CA GLY A 117 -39.52 8.23 -31.31
C GLY A 117 -38.23 8.42 -30.51
N VAL A 118 -37.85 9.67 -30.28
CA VAL A 118 -36.68 10.04 -29.46
C VAL A 118 -37.11 10.94 -28.30
N VAL A 119 -36.45 10.79 -27.15
CA VAL A 119 -36.57 11.78 -26.07
C VAL A 119 -35.69 12.96 -26.47
N ALA A 120 -36.30 14.14 -26.60
CA ALA A 120 -35.63 15.35 -27.07
C ALA A 120 -35.02 16.17 -25.92
N SER A 121 -35.70 16.22 -24.76
CA SER A 121 -35.20 16.98 -23.60
C SER A 121 -35.79 16.48 -22.28
N PHE A 122 -35.24 17.00 -21.18
CA PHE A 122 -35.75 16.79 -19.83
C PHE A 122 -36.02 18.15 -19.18
N ASN A 123 -37.22 18.30 -18.63
CA ASN A 123 -37.60 19.44 -17.81
C ASN A 123 -37.36 19.08 -16.35
N TRP A 124 -36.50 19.84 -15.68
CA TRP A 124 -36.17 19.66 -14.29
C TRP A 124 -36.74 20.81 -13.48
N THR A 125 -37.67 20.51 -12.59
CA THR A 125 -38.15 21.46 -11.58
C THR A 125 -37.24 21.34 -10.36
N LYS A 126 -36.46 22.39 -10.10
CA LYS A 126 -35.58 22.50 -8.94
C LYS A 126 -36.40 22.70 -7.64
N PRO A 127 -35.77 22.55 -6.45
CA PRO A 127 -36.48 22.72 -5.19
C PRO A 127 -37.02 24.15 -4.94
N ASP A 128 -36.49 25.15 -5.64
CA ASP A 128 -36.98 26.54 -5.62
C ASP A 128 -38.17 26.78 -6.57
N GLY A 129 -38.63 25.75 -7.29
CA GLY A 129 -39.70 25.81 -8.28
C GLY A 129 -39.26 26.26 -9.67
N SER A 130 -38.02 26.67 -9.86
CA SER A 130 -37.50 27.04 -11.18
C SER A 130 -37.37 25.81 -12.08
N ILE A 131 -37.66 25.97 -13.37
CA ILE A 131 -37.58 24.90 -14.35
C ILE A 131 -36.35 25.11 -15.23
N VAL A 132 -35.51 24.09 -15.33
CA VAL A 132 -34.38 24.04 -16.26
C VAL A 132 -34.63 22.95 -17.30
N ASN A 133 -34.57 23.31 -18.58
CA ASN A 133 -34.63 22.35 -19.67
C ASN A 133 -33.20 21.95 -20.08
N THR A 134 -32.95 20.64 -20.16
CA THR A 134 -31.68 20.08 -20.64
C THR A 134 -31.94 19.22 -21.86
N MET A 135 -31.22 19.49 -22.96
CA MET A 135 -31.34 18.70 -24.20
C MET A 135 -30.82 17.28 -23.98
N ALA A 136 -31.54 16.29 -24.53
CA ALA A 136 -31.17 14.89 -24.40
C ALA A 136 -30.15 14.49 -25.46
N SER A 137 -29.15 13.70 -25.06
CA SER A 137 -28.25 12.95 -25.94
C SER A 137 -28.45 11.47 -25.64
N ASN A 138 -28.74 10.65 -26.66
CA ASN A 138 -29.04 9.22 -26.49
C ASN A 138 -30.14 8.96 -25.43
N SER A 139 -31.19 9.78 -25.43
CA SER A 139 -32.31 9.73 -24.46
C SER A 139 -31.89 9.90 -22.99
N GLN A 140 -30.77 10.56 -22.75
CA GLN A 140 -30.25 10.91 -21.42
C GLN A 140 -29.88 12.39 -21.35
N ALA A 141 -30.05 13.01 -20.19
CA ALA A 141 -29.50 14.33 -19.90
C ALA A 141 -29.08 14.44 -18.43
N SER A 142 -28.11 15.31 -18.17
CA SER A 142 -27.61 15.59 -16.81
C SER A 142 -27.88 17.04 -16.43
N LEU A 143 -28.22 17.26 -15.16
CA LEU A 143 -28.39 18.58 -14.57
C LEU A 143 -27.45 18.72 -13.37
N THR A 144 -26.57 19.72 -13.43
CA THR A 144 -25.75 20.15 -12.30
C THR A 144 -26.41 21.33 -11.60
N MET A 145 -26.58 21.26 -10.28
CA MET A 145 -27.19 22.33 -9.49
C MET A 145 -26.61 22.41 -8.08
N GLN A 146 -26.94 23.48 -7.38
CA GLN A 146 -26.76 23.64 -5.93
C GLN A 146 -28.12 23.74 -5.26
N VAL A 147 -28.22 23.23 -4.04
CA VAL A 147 -29.43 23.32 -3.23
C VAL A 147 -29.07 23.94 -1.88
N GLN A 148 -29.81 24.99 -1.51
CA GLN A 148 -29.66 25.67 -0.23
C GLN A 148 -30.52 24.99 0.84
N GLY A 149 -30.09 25.09 2.11
CA GLY A 149 -30.86 24.59 3.25
C GLY A 149 -29.96 24.18 4.42
N ALA A 150 -30.59 23.81 5.53
CA ALA A 150 -29.89 23.25 6.69
C ALA A 150 -29.67 21.74 6.53
N ALA A 151 -28.65 21.20 7.18
CA ALA A 151 -28.46 19.75 7.26
C ALA A 151 -29.64 19.07 7.97
N GLY A 152 -30.07 17.93 7.45
CA GLY A 152 -31.28 17.21 7.86
C GLY A 152 -32.54 17.60 7.09
N GLU A 153 -32.55 18.71 6.36
CA GLU A 153 -33.68 19.08 5.50
C GLU A 153 -33.76 18.17 4.28
N THR A 154 -34.99 17.87 3.85
CA THR A 154 -35.23 17.21 2.57
C THR A 154 -35.73 18.21 1.54
N ARG A 155 -35.26 18.05 0.30
CA ARG A 155 -35.62 18.87 -0.86
C ARG A 155 -36.07 17.95 -1.98
N MET A 156 -36.89 18.45 -2.90
CA MET A 156 -37.43 17.63 -3.98
C MET A 156 -37.05 18.22 -5.33
N VAL A 157 -36.56 17.37 -6.22
CA VAL A 157 -36.40 17.66 -7.65
C VAL A 157 -37.42 16.82 -8.41
N ILE A 158 -38.13 17.43 -9.35
CA ILE A 158 -39.06 16.73 -10.23
C ILE A 158 -38.47 16.74 -11.64
N VAL A 159 -38.50 15.61 -12.33
CA VAL A 159 -38.09 15.53 -13.74
C VAL A 159 -39.18 14.94 -14.61
N GLU A 160 -39.38 15.55 -15.78
CA GLU A 160 -40.25 15.08 -16.85
C GLU A 160 -39.45 14.98 -18.16
N ALA A 161 -39.59 13.88 -18.88
CA ALA A 161 -39.01 13.74 -20.23
C ALA A 161 -39.99 14.30 -21.27
N VAL A 162 -39.44 14.89 -22.33
CA VAL A 162 -40.18 15.50 -23.44
C VAL A 162 -39.63 14.97 -24.78
N ASP A 163 -40.51 14.60 -25.71
CA ASP A 163 -40.12 14.17 -27.07
C ASP A 163 -40.06 15.35 -28.05
N GLY A 164 -39.77 15.08 -29.32
CA GLY A 164 -39.67 16.10 -30.37
C GLY A 164 -41.00 16.79 -30.71
N ASP A 165 -42.13 16.18 -30.36
CA ASP A 165 -43.48 16.68 -30.63
C ASP A 165 -44.09 17.38 -29.40
N GLY A 166 -43.35 17.46 -28.29
CA GLY A 166 -43.76 18.14 -27.06
C GLY A 166 -44.61 17.29 -26.10
N ASN A 167 -44.77 15.99 -26.35
CA ASN A 167 -45.43 15.09 -25.40
C ASN A 167 -44.56 14.94 -24.15
N LYS A 168 -45.21 14.76 -22.98
CA LYS A 168 -44.52 14.65 -21.69
C LYS A 168 -44.71 13.29 -21.04
N SER A 169 -43.68 12.80 -20.37
CA SER A 169 -43.77 11.63 -19.49
C SER A 169 -44.65 11.88 -18.26
N ALA A 170 -44.79 10.88 -17.40
CA ALA A 170 -45.18 11.14 -16.01
C ALA A 170 -43.99 11.77 -15.27
N PRO A 171 -44.23 12.62 -14.26
CA PRO A 171 -43.15 13.20 -13.45
C PRO A 171 -42.50 12.14 -12.56
N LYS A 172 -41.18 12.24 -12.38
CA LYS A 172 -40.42 11.49 -11.39
C LYS A 172 -39.92 12.44 -10.31
N SER A 173 -40.33 12.20 -9.06
CA SER A 173 -39.80 12.89 -7.90
C SER A 173 -38.52 12.21 -7.39
N VAL A 174 -37.51 13.02 -7.11
CA VAL A 174 -36.25 12.65 -6.47
C VAL A 174 -36.13 13.43 -5.18
N THR A 175 -36.12 12.72 -4.05
CA THR A 175 -35.89 13.33 -2.74
C THR A 175 -34.40 13.45 -2.51
N LEU A 176 -33.95 14.65 -2.18
CA LEU A 176 -32.61 14.99 -1.77
C LEU A 176 -32.58 15.20 -0.27
N THR A 177 -31.63 14.58 0.42
CA THR A 177 -31.37 14.83 1.84
C THR A 177 -30.14 15.72 1.96
N LEU A 178 -30.31 16.89 2.56
CA LEU A 178 -29.20 17.79 2.84
C LEU A 178 -28.40 17.25 4.02
N ILE A 179 -27.11 17.02 3.84
CA ILE A 179 -26.22 16.51 4.90
C ILE A 179 -25.02 17.44 5.09
N ASN A 180 -24.57 17.62 6.33
CA ASN A 180 -23.26 18.23 6.56
C ASN A 180 -22.18 17.23 6.13
N ASN A 181 -21.07 17.71 5.57
CA ASN A 181 -19.93 16.84 5.29
C ASN A 181 -19.39 16.28 6.61
N THR A 182 -19.44 14.96 6.77
CA THR A 182 -18.89 14.25 7.91
C THR A 182 -17.49 13.80 7.54
N ALA A 183 -16.47 14.21 8.30
CA ALA A 183 -15.10 13.80 8.01
C ALA A 183 -14.95 12.25 8.04
N PRO A 184 -14.02 11.69 7.26
CA PRO A 184 -13.80 10.25 7.21
C PRO A 184 -13.55 9.62 8.59
N SER A 185 -14.03 8.40 8.80
CA SER A 185 -13.73 7.59 9.97
C SER A 185 -12.52 6.68 9.74
N LEU A 186 -11.61 6.65 10.70
CA LEU A 186 -10.45 5.76 10.74
C LEU A 186 -10.67 4.49 11.58
N ALA A 187 -11.92 4.15 11.95
CA ALA A 187 -12.20 2.99 12.80
C ALA A 187 -11.73 1.64 12.20
N GLY A 188 -11.76 1.50 10.87
CA GLY A 188 -11.26 0.33 10.14
C GLY A 188 -9.86 0.52 9.53
N PHE A 189 -9.17 1.62 9.87
CA PHE A 189 -7.90 1.98 9.24
C PHE A 189 -6.83 0.90 9.45
N SER A 190 -6.17 0.52 8.36
CA SER A 190 -5.08 -0.45 8.34
C SER A 190 -3.96 0.03 7.42
N HIS A 191 -2.73 -0.39 7.72
CA HIS A 191 -1.55 -0.01 6.96
C HIS A 191 -0.48 -1.11 6.97
N THR A 192 0.44 -1.03 6.01
CA THR A 192 1.58 -1.96 5.88
C THR A 192 2.90 -1.37 6.37
N VAL A 193 2.89 -0.16 6.95
CA VAL A 193 4.07 0.48 7.54
C VAL A 193 4.63 -0.43 8.66
N PRO A 194 5.90 -0.85 8.59
CA PRO A 194 6.50 -1.71 9.62
C PRO A 194 6.77 -0.93 10.91
N SER A 195 6.71 -1.61 12.05
CA SER A 195 7.01 -1.01 13.37
C SER A 195 8.50 -0.67 13.55
N SER A 196 9.38 -1.32 12.78
CA SER A 196 10.80 -0.99 12.73
C SER A 196 11.36 -1.12 11.31
N ILE A 197 12.35 -0.30 10.99
CA ILE A 197 13.00 -0.29 9.67
C ILE A 197 14.45 0.16 9.77
N THR A 198 15.35 -0.51 9.04
CA THR A 198 16.78 -0.15 9.04
C THR A 198 17.01 1.20 8.35
N GLN A 199 17.87 2.02 8.93
CA GLN A 199 18.27 3.31 8.35
C GLN A 199 18.76 3.19 6.90
N GLY A 200 18.54 4.24 6.10
CA GLY A 200 18.99 4.31 4.70
C GLY A 200 18.30 3.35 3.73
N THR A 201 17.32 2.55 4.20
CA THR A 201 16.55 1.65 3.36
C THR A 201 15.26 2.29 2.85
N SER A 202 14.61 1.64 1.89
CA SER A 202 13.29 2.04 1.39
C SER A 202 12.32 0.87 1.46
N LYS A 203 11.04 1.16 1.71
CA LYS A 203 9.98 0.15 1.80
C LYS A 203 8.70 0.63 1.14
N ALA A 204 8.04 -0.26 0.40
CA ALA A 204 6.68 -0.02 -0.08
C ALA A 204 5.70 -0.14 1.09
N VAL A 205 4.89 0.89 1.30
CA VAL A 205 3.83 0.96 2.32
C VAL A 205 2.52 1.37 1.67
N SER A 206 1.41 1.02 2.30
CA SER A 206 0.05 1.27 1.82
C SER A 206 -0.90 1.51 2.98
N PHE A 207 -2.01 2.19 2.69
CA PHE A 207 -3.02 2.62 3.64
C PHE A 207 -4.40 2.22 3.13
N THR A 208 -5.29 1.72 3.99
CA THR A 208 -6.63 1.24 3.61
C THR A 208 -7.61 1.26 4.78
N GLY A 209 -8.89 0.95 4.52
CA GLY A 209 -9.90 0.68 5.54
C GLY A 209 -10.54 1.91 6.20
N ALA A 210 -10.23 3.12 5.74
CA ALA A 210 -11.00 4.30 6.11
C ALA A 210 -12.39 4.23 5.46
N THR A 211 -13.40 4.78 6.14
CA THR A 211 -14.79 4.79 5.67
C THR A 211 -15.37 6.19 5.83
N ASP A 212 -16.36 6.52 5.02
CA ASP A 212 -17.00 7.83 5.04
C ASP A 212 -18.51 7.64 5.23
N ALA A 213 -19.10 8.37 6.19
CA ALA A 213 -20.51 8.21 6.54
C ALA A 213 -21.45 8.69 5.42
N ASP A 214 -20.95 9.60 4.58
CA ASP A 214 -21.69 10.17 3.46
C ASP A 214 -21.41 9.41 2.15
N ASN A 215 -20.59 8.35 2.21
CA ASN A 215 -20.21 7.48 1.11
C ASN A 215 -19.43 8.21 0.01
N ASP A 216 -18.62 9.20 0.38
CA ASP A 216 -17.67 9.85 -0.52
C ASP A 216 -16.47 8.95 -0.84
N ALA A 217 -15.83 9.23 -1.98
CA ALA A 217 -14.53 8.67 -2.29
C ALA A 217 -13.46 9.20 -1.32
N ILE A 218 -12.62 8.29 -0.80
CA ILE A 218 -11.56 8.61 0.14
C ILE A 218 -10.20 8.50 -0.54
N THR A 219 -9.33 9.47 -0.26
CA THR A 219 -7.90 9.41 -0.56
C THR A 219 -7.08 9.62 0.71
N TYR A 220 -5.81 9.23 0.69
CA TYR A 220 -4.89 9.42 1.80
C TYR A 220 -3.88 10.53 1.53
N LEU A 221 -3.57 11.28 2.58
CA LEU A 221 -2.53 12.32 2.65
C LEU A 221 -1.56 11.94 3.76
N VAL A 222 -0.26 11.92 3.45
CA VAL A 222 0.82 11.67 4.40
C VAL A 222 1.54 12.98 4.69
N GLU A 223 1.63 13.34 5.96
CA GLU A 223 2.38 14.48 6.46
C GLU A 223 3.59 13.97 7.27
N PRO A 224 4.80 13.93 6.68
CA PRO A 224 6.00 13.39 7.35
C PRO A 224 6.45 14.22 8.56
N GLY A 225 6.04 15.49 8.64
CA GLY A 225 6.46 16.40 9.70
C GLY A 225 7.99 16.49 9.81
N THR A 226 8.50 16.41 11.04
CA THR A 226 9.94 16.42 11.35
C THR A 226 10.58 15.03 11.39
N SER A 227 9.86 13.98 10.96
CA SER A 227 10.37 12.60 10.99
C SER A 227 11.56 12.35 10.07
N GLY A 228 11.79 13.19 9.06
CA GLY A 228 12.82 12.98 8.04
C GLY A 228 12.54 11.79 7.11
N PHE A 229 11.40 11.11 7.23
CA PHE A 229 10.93 10.18 6.21
C PHE A 229 10.55 10.94 4.94
N THR A 230 10.83 10.34 3.79
CA THR A 230 10.35 10.85 2.50
C THR A 230 9.49 9.81 1.82
N PHE A 231 8.49 10.26 1.06
CA PHE A 231 7.54 9.40 0.38
C PHE A 231 7.51 9.73 -1.10
N SER A 232 7.43 8.72 -1.95
CA SER A 232 7.28 8.88 -3.40
C SER A 232 6.00 9.65 -3.80
N LYS A 233 4.99 9.63 -2.93
CA LYS A 233 3.73 10.35 -3.06
C LYS A 233 3.21 10.69 -1.68
N THR A 234 2.71 11.90 -1.48
CA THR A 234 2.21 12.37 -0.18
C THR A 234 0.73 12.70 -0.19
N SER A 235 0.08 12.86 -1.34
CA SER A 235 -1.34 13.20 -1.43
C SER A 235 -2.04 12.43 -2.54
N GLY A 236 -3.36 12.30 -2.45
CA GLY A 236 -4.17 11.59 -3.46
C GLY A 236 -3.83 10.11 -3.56
N ILE A 237 -3.38 9.49 -2.46
CA ILE A 237 -3.03 8.07 -2.40
C ILE A 237 -4.34 7.29 -2.31
N THR A 238 -4.58 6.35 -3.22
CA THR A 238 -5.78 5.52 -3.23
C THR A 238 -5.67 4.37 -2.22
N ALA A 239 -6.81 3.84 -1.76
CA ALA A 239 -6.79 2.76 -0.79
C ALA A 239 -6.06 1.52 -1.33
N GLY A 240 -5.07 1.04 -0.58
CA GLY A 240 -4.22 -0.10 -0.96
C GLY A 240 -3.11 0.24 -1.96
N GLU A 241 -2.98 1.48 -2.41
CA GLU A 241 -1.88 1.92 -3.28
C GLU A 241 -0.54 1.82 -2.55
N ASN A 242 0.46 1.24 -3.24
CA ASN A 242 1.82 1.16 -2.72
C ASN A 242 2.56 2.48 -2.95
N VAL A 243 3.03 3.08 -1.87
CA VAL A 243 3.89 4.26 -1.85
C VAL A 243 5.24 3.88 -1.27
N THR A 244 6.33 4.23 -1.94
CA THR A 244 7.68 4.03 -1.41
C THR A 244 7.97 5.05 -0.31
N MET A 245 8.24 4.56 0.90
CA MET A 245 8.77 5.29 2.05
C MET A 245 10.29 5.10 2.13
N THR A 246 11.05 6.18 2.17
CA THR A 246 12.52 6.17 2.28
C THR A 246 12.94 6.66 3.65
N VAL A 247 13.83 5.89 4.28
CA VAL A 247 14.32 6.11 5.64
C VAL A 247 15.64 6.89 5.59
N PRO A 248 15.82 7.92 6.42
CA PRO A 248 17.08 8.65 6.49
C PRO A 248 18.25 7.75 6.93
N GLY A 249 19.46 8.06 6.45
CA GLY A 249 20.64 7.19 6.62
C GLY A 249 21.50 7.44 7.87
N SER A 250 21.17 8.42 8.72
CA SER A 250 22.06 8.94 9.77
C SER A 250 21.45 8.92 11.17
N THR A 251 20.92 7.77 11.61
CA THR A 251 20.29 7.65 12.95
C THR A 251 21.10 6.74 13.83
N VAL A 252 21.85 7.31 14.78
CA VAL A 252 22.50 6.54 15.84
C VAL A 252 22.28 7.27 17.18
N PRO A 253 21.74 6.62 18.22
CA PRO A 253 21.23 5.24 18.25
C PRO A 253 19.88 5.13 17.51
N SER A 254 19.28 3.93 17.50
CA SER A 254 17.91 3.73 17.00
C SER A 254 16.95 4.72 17.65
N ASP A 255 16.13 5.39 16.84
CA ASP A 255 15.21 6.43 17.30
C ASP A 255 13.78 6.16 16.85
N GLY A 256 12.83 6.51 17.73
CA GLY A 256 11.40 6.46 17.43
C GLY A 256 10.99 7.70 16.66
N ARG A 257 10.38 7.52 15.48
CA ARG A 257 9.92 8.60 14.62
C ARG A 257 8.44 8.40 14.31
N SER A 258 7.72 9.49 14.09
CA SER A 258 6.31 9.39 13.74
C SER A 258 5.91 10.39 12.68
N PHE A 259 4.93 10.01 11.86
CA PHE A 259 4.32 10.86 10.86
C PHE A 259 2.81 10.66 10.87
N THR A 260 2.07 11.67 10.41
CA THR A 260 0.61 11.62 10.42
C THR A 260 0.07 11.22 9.05
N VAL A 261 -0.91 10.32 9.05
CA VAL A 261 -1.68 9.96 7.86
C VAL A 261 -3.11 10.43 8.04
N TYR A 262 -3.61 11.15 7.04
CA TYR A 262 -4.98 11.62 6.97
C TYR A 262 -5.75 10.82 5.93
N ALA A 263 -6.95 10.38 6.28
CA ALA A 263 -7.99 10.07 5.28
C ALA A 263 -8.71 11.37 4.93
N VAL A 264 -8.89 11.64 3.64
CA VAL A 264 -9.48 12.86 3.08
C VAL A 264 -10.63 12.46 2.17
N ASP A 265 -11.82 12.99 2.42
CA ASP A 265 -12.99 12.78 1.55
C ASP A 265 -12.91 13.64 0.27
N ALA A 266 -13.82 13.39 -0.67
CA ALA A 266 -13.93 14.13 -1.92
C ALA A 266 -14.31 15.62 -1.74
N ARG A 267 -14.84 15.98 -0.56
CA ARG A 267 -15.25 17.33 -0.16
C ARG A 267 -14.18 18.04 0.70
N GLY A 268 -13.02 17.43 0.90
CA GLY A 268 -11.84 17.98 1.57
C GLY A 268 -11.81 17.87 3.10
N ALA A 269 -12.81 17.28 3.76
CA ALA A 269 -12.68 17.05 5.20
C ALA A 269 -11.73 15.89 5.48
N LYS A 270 -11.01 15.97 6.61
CA LYS A 270 -9.90 15.08 6.92
C LYS A 270 -9.90 14.60 8.36
N THR A 271 -9.51 13.34 8.55
CA THR A 271 -9.27 12.72 9.86
C THR A 271 -7.90 12.08 9.87
N GLY A 272 -7.08 12.41 10.87
CA GLY A 272 -5.68 12.00 10.96
C GLY A 272 -5.40 10.98 12.05
N THR A 273 -4.39 10.14 11.84
CA THR A 273 -3.79 9.27 12.86
C THR A 273 -2.27 9.28 12.75
N ASN A 274 -1.58 9.15 13.88
CA ASN A 274 -0.13 9.14 13.92
C ASN A 274 0.40 7.71 13.81
N ILE A 275 1.37 7.48 12.92
CA ILE A 275 2.06 6.20 12.75
C ILE A 275 3.47 6.35 13.31
N SER A 276 3.82 5.47 14.26
CA SER A 276 5.14 5.43 14.88
C SER A 276 5.98 4.29 14.30
N VAL A 277 7.23 4.60 13.99
CA VAL A 277 8.21 3.67 13.42
C VAL A 277 9.54 3.85 14.15
N THR A 278 10.14 2.75 14.60
CA THR A 278 11.51 2.76 15.13
C THR A 278 12.50 2.63 13.98
N VAL A 279 13.30 3.67 13.72
CA VAL A 279 14.42 3.57 12.80
C VAL A 279 15.55 2.85 13.50
N VAL A 280 15.94 1.69 12.97
CA VAL A 280 17.02 0.89 13.52
C VAL A 280 18.33 1.45 12.99
N GLY A 281 19.08 2.08 13.88
CA GLY A 281 20.41 2.63 13.61
C GLY A 281 21.48 1.54 13.56
N GLN A 282 22.56 1.81 12.84
CA GLN A 282 23.79 1.01 12.95
C GLN A 282 24.63 1.57 14.10
N SER A 283 24.95 0.76 15.11
CA SER A 283 25.76 1.18 16.26
C SER A 283 27.16 0.56 16.30
N SER A 284 27.49 -0.34 15.37
CA SER A 284 28.79 -1.01 15.30
C SER A 284 29.27 -1.13 13.85
N TRP A 285 30.57 -0.89 13.66
CA TRP A 285 31.28 -0.97 12.39
C TRP A 285 32.53 -1.82 12.56
N GLU A 286 32.73 -2.77 11.66
CA GLU A 286 33.85 -3.69 11.67
C GLU A 286 34.70 -3.55 10.40
N PHE A 287 36.01 -3.41 10.58
CA PHE A 287 37.00 -3.31 9.52
C PHE A 287 37.98 -4.49 9.63
N ALA A 288 37.77 -5.52 8.81
CA ALA A 288 38.58 -6.74 8.80
C ALA A 288 39.50 -6.88 7.57
N THR A 289 39.28 -6.06 6.53
CA THR A 289 40.09 -6.12 5.29
C THR A 289 41.36 -5.31 5.45
N ALA A 290 42.52 -5.96 5.26
CA ALA A 290 43.82 -5.32 5.39
C ALA A 290 44.03 -4.16 4.40
N GLY A 291 44.61 -3.06 4.89
CA GLY A 291 44.83 -1.84 4.11
C GLY A 291 44.25 -0.59 4.79
N ALA A 292 44.35 0.54 4.08
CA ALA A 292 43.82 1.82 4.53
C ALA A 292 42.34 1.96 4.12
N GLN A 293 41.53 2.35 5.09
CA GLN A 293 40.10 2.60 4.97
C GLN A 293 39.76 3.93 5.67
N THR A 294 38.52 4.38 5.56
CA THR A 294 38.07 5.61 6.21
C THR A 294 36.74 5.36 6.92
N PHE A 295 36.64 5.82 8.16
CA PHE A 295 35.40 5.85 8.92
C PHE A 295 34.93 7.30 9.06
N LYS A 296 33.69 7.55 8.66
CA LYS A 296 32.99 8.81 8.94
C LYS A 296 31.89 8.54 9.96
N PRO A 297 31.94 9.11 11.17
CA PRO A 297 30.92 8.89 12.19
C PRO A 297 29.56 9.38 11.69
N PRO A 298 28.47 8.62 11.90
CA PRO A 298 27.14 9.09 11.51
C PRO A 298 26.63 10.24 12.38
N VAL A 299 27.04 10.27 13.65
CA VAL A 299 26.69 11.30 14.65
C VAL A 299 27.92 11.67 15.46
N SER A 300 27.99 12.91 15.93
CA SER A 300 29.03 13.33 16.87
C SER A 300 28.71 12.76 18.25
N GLY A 301 29.72 12.24 18.96
CA GLY A 301 29.52 11.63 20.27
C GLY A 301 30.66 10.70 20.69
N SER A 302 30.41 9.89 21.71
CA SER A 302 31.35 8.92 22.28
C SER A 302 31.26 7.57 21.58
N TYR A 303 32.41 7.07 21.14
CA TYR A 303 32.57 5.77 20.51
C TYR A 303 33.61 4.94 21.27
N ARG A 304 33.31 3.66 21.49
CA ARG A 304 34.29 2.66 21.89
C ARG A 304 34.98 2.14 20.64
N VAL A 305 36.30 2.28 20.57
CA VAL A 305 37.11 1.76 19.48
C VAL A 305 37.99 0.65 20.02
N THR A 306 37.94 -0.51 19.37
CA THR A 306 38.76 -1.68 19.65
C THR A 306 39.62 -1.96 18.42
N VAL A 307 40.94 -2.04 18.61
CA VAL A 307 41.92 -2.27 17.55
C VAL A 307 42.72 -3.53 17.89
N TYR A 308 42.74 -4.48 16.97
CA TYR A 308 43.55 -5.69 17.01
C TYR A 308 44.64 -5.62 15.94
N GLY A 309 45.89 -5.79 16.34
CA GLY A 309 47.02 -5.93 15.42
C GLY A 309 46.93 -7.26 14.66
N ALA A 310 47.53 -7.32 13.48
CA ALA A 310 47.54 -8.56 12.70
C ALA A 310 48.41 -9.64 13.36
N GLY A 311 48.11 -10.91 13.10
CA GLY A 311 48.94 -12.02 13.55
C GLY A 311 50.28 -12.07 12.82
N GLY A 312 51.34 -12.47 13.52
CA GLY A 312 52.60 -12.87 12.91
C GLY A 312 52.54 -14.32 12.40
N PRO A 313 53.41 -14.70 11.45
CA PRO A 313 53.42 -16.05 10.89
C PRO A 313 53.98 -17.05 11.90
N ALA A 314 53.61 -18.32 11.73
CA ALA A 314 54.15 -19.40 12.55
C ALA A 314 55.66 -19.61 12.29
N ARG A 315 56.43 -20.01 13.30
CA ARG A 315 57.87 -20.36 13.11
C ARG A 315 58.05 -21.65 12.28
N TYR A 316 57.07 -22.54 12.30
CA TYR A 316 57.06 -23.84 11.62
C TYR A 316 55.61 -24.20 11.27
N GLU A 317 55.42 -25.12 10.32
CA GLU A 317 54.10 -25.61 9.84
C GLU A 317 53.17 -26.15 10.96
N TYR A 318 53.75 -26.51 12.11
CA TYR A 318 53.03 -27.02 13.30
C TYR A 318 53.11 -26.09 14.53
N ALA A 319 53.66 -24.88 14.40
CA ALA A 319 53.77 -23.92 15.49
C ALA A 319 52.64 -22.88 15.44
N SER A 320 52.26 -22.33 16.58
CA SER A 320 51.34 -21.19 16.63
C SER A 320 52.08 -19.88 16.32
N GLY A 321 51.48 -19.03 15.48
CA GLY A 321 51.99 -17.70 15.15
C GLY A 321 51.88 -16.71 16.33
N ALA A 322 52.71 -15.69 16.32
CA ALA A 322 52.67 -14.63 17.33
C ALA A 322 51.33 -13.86 17.23
N GLY A 323 50.58 -13.76 18.33
CA GLY A 323 49.35 -12.96 18.37
C GLY A 323 49.63 -11.46 18.20
N GLY A 324 48.76 -10.74 17.50
CA GLY A 324 48.79 -9.28 17.46
C GLY A 324 48.46 -8.65 18.82
N GLY A 325 48.84 -7.39 19.02
CA GLY A 325 48.43 -6.60 20.18
C GLY A 325 46.93 -6.24 20.14
N CYS A 326 46.41 -5.73 21.25
CA CYS A 326 45.08 -5.14 21.32
C CYS A 326 45.11 -3.79 22.04
N ALA A 327 44.31 -2.85 21.55
CA ALA A 327 44.06 -1.57 22.20
C ALA A 327 42.56 -1.26 22.18
N VAL A 328 42.03 -0.78 23.32
CA VAL A 328 40.64 -0.35 23.46
C VAL A 328 40.64 1.05 24.08
N SER A 329 39.83 1.95 23.53
CA SER A 329 39.62 3.28 24.11
C SER A 329 38.23 3.80 23.81
N VAL A 330 37.74 4.71 24.65
CA VAL A 330 36.58 5.53 24.36
C VAL A 330 37.07 6.85 23.81
N VAL A 331 36.62 7.23 22.63
CA VAL A 331 37.01 8.45 21.91
C VAL A 331 35.78 9.24 21.52
N THR A 332 35.88 10.58 21.57
CA THR A 332 34.84 11.47 21.07
C THR A 332 35.10 11.75 19.59
N LEU A 333 34.15 11.43 18.73
CA LEU A 333 34.24 11.62 17.29
C LEU A 333 33.21 12.66 16.83
N ASP A 334 33.53 13.37 15.74
CA ASP A 334 32.68 14.37 15.12
C ASP A 334 32.19 13.88 13.74
N ALA A 335 30.88 13.94 13.51
CA ALA A 335 30.25 13.51 12.26
C ALA A 335 30.67 14.36 11.04
N ALA A 336 31.16 15.59 11.25
CA ALA A 336 31.71 16.38 10.16
C ALA A 336 33.10 15.86 9.70
N SER A 337 33.80 15.12 10.55
CA SER A 337 35.18 14.68 10.35
C SER A 337 35.26 13.26 9.78
N SER A 338 36.38 12.94 9.13
CA SER A 338 36.70 11.58 8.65
C SER A 338 37.95 11.06 9.34
N TYR A 339 37.93 9.80 9.75
CA TYR A 339 39.00 9.17 10.53
C TYR A 339 39.60 8.03 9.71
N ALA A 340 40.93 8.04 9.56
CA ALA A 340 41.63 6.95 8.88
C ALA A 340 41.53 5.67 9.70
N VAL A 341 41.30 4.52 9.05
CA VAL A 341 41.34 3.21 9.68
C VAL A 341 42.37 2.38 8.93
N THR A 342 43.40 1.89 9.60
CA THR A 342 44.39 1.00 8.98
C THR A 342 44.22 -0.38 9.59
N VAL A 343 43.98 -1.38 8.75
CA VAL A 343 43.97 -2.78 9.17
C VAL A 343 45.29 -3.41 8.75
N GLY A 344 46.06 -3.90 9.72
CA GLY A 344 47.33 -4.57 9.48
C GLY A 344 47.17 -5.81 8.61
N LYS A 345 48.10 -6.02 7.67
CA LYS A 345 48.19 -7.29 6.92
C LYS A 345 48.72 -8.40 7.82
N GLY A 346 48.24 -9.63 7.60
CA GLY A 346 48.85 -10.82 8.18
C GLY A 346 50.33 -10.92 7.86
N GLY A 347 51.13 -11.39 8.81
CA GLY A 347 52.52 -11.74 8.53
C GLY A 347 52.61 -12.95 7.60
N THR A 348 53.60 -13.00 6.72
CA THR A 348 53.75 -14.09 5.75
C THR A 348 54.86 -15.03 6.15
N TYR A 349 54.63 -16.34 6.00
CA TYR A 349 55.65 -17.36 6.19
C TYR A 349 56.43 -17.56 4.89
N GLY A 350 57.76 -17.69 4.98
CA GLY A 350 58.60 -17.91 3.80
C GLY A 350 60.09 -17.76 4.08
N THR A 351 60.89 -17.65 3.02
CA THR A 351 62.36 -17.45 3.14
C THR A 351 62.72 -16.09 3.75
N THR A 352 61.78 -15.15 3.73
CA THR A 352 61.88 -13.87 4.42
C THR A 352 60.56 -13.62 5.15
N PRO A 353 60.37 -14.21 6.35
CA PRO A 353 59.15 -14.06 7.10
C PRO A 353 58.87 -12.58 7.41
N THR A 354 57.61 -12.16 7.31
CA THR A 354 57.23 -10.79 7.65
C THR A 354 56.43 -10.76 8.94
N ASP A 355 56.66 -9.74 9.76
CA ASP A 355 55.81 -9.47 10.92
C ASP A 355 54.37 -9.16 10.49
N GLY A 356 53.43 -9.37 11.40
CA GLY A 356 52.07 -8.85 11.25
C GLY A 356 52.09 -7.32 11.21
N GLY A 357 51.26 -6.73 10.35
CA GLY A 357 51.06 -5.30 10.27
C GLY A 357 50.35 -4.72 11.50
N THR A 358 50.70 -3.48 11.85
CA THR A 358 50.00 -2.68 12.85
C THR A 358 48.63 -2.26 12.34
N SER A 359 47.60 -2.41 13.17
CA SER A 359 46.29 -1.82 12.93
C SER A 359 46.14 -0.51 13.71
N SER A 360 45.36 0.44 13.20
CA SER A 360 45.12 1.71 13.86
C SER A 360 43.77 2.33 13.50
N PHE A 361 43.29 3.18 14.41
CA PHE A 361 42.21 4.12 14.19
C PHE A 361 42.78 5.54 14.29
N GLY A 362 43.17 6.08 13.14
CA GLY A 362 43.87 7.36 13.00
C GLY A 362 45.14 7.39 13.85
N THR A 363 45.38 8.54 14.48
CA THR A 363 46.40 8.72 15.51
C THR A 363 45.87 8.46 16.91
N LEU A 364 44.59 8.08 17.05
CA LEU A 364 43.90 7.98 18.33
C LEU A 364 44.17 6.66 19.04
N LEU A 365 44.32 5.58 18.26
CA LEU A 365 44.52 4.24 18.81
C LEU A 365 45.29 3.36 17.82
N SER A 366 46.22 2.55 18.32
CA SER A 366 46.96 1.59 17.49
C SER A 366 47.26 0.30 18.26
N ALA A 367 47.39 -0.80 17.54
CA ALA A 367 47.84 -2.08 18.08
C ALA A 367 48.83 -2.74 17.14
N THR A 368 50.04 -2.98 17.64
CA THR A 368 51.15 -3.57 16.90
C THR A 368 50.80 -4.99 16.43
N GLY A 369 51.20 -5.34 15.22
CA GLY A 369 51.09 -6.73 14.78
C GLY A 369 52.08 -7.67 15.47
N GLY A 370 51.81 -8.97 15.38
CA GLY A 370 52.63 -10.02 15.98
C GLY A 370 53.97 -10.13 15.26
N LYS A 371 55.06 -10.16 16.02
CA LYS A 371 56.42 -10.25 15.46
C LYS A 371 56.77 -11.70 15.16
N PHE A 372 57.41 -11.95 14.02
CA PHE A 372 57.89 -13.27 13.65
C PHE A 372 58.84 -13.80 14.72
N GLY A 373 58.52 -15.00 15.20
CA GLY A 373 59.36 -15.75 16.11
C GLY A 373 59.41 -15.26 17.56
N THR A 374 58.62 -14.26 17.96
CA THR A 374 58.47 -13.95 19.38
C THR A 374 57.15 -14.49 19.91
N THR A 375 57.08 -14.70 21.23
CA THR A 375 55.83 -14.98 21.94
C THR A 375 55.27 -13.74 22.65
N SER A 376 55.87 -12.57 22.41
CA SER A 376 55.61 -11.33 23.15
C SER A 376 55.39 -10.14 22.23
N ASN A 377 54.34 -9.39 22.53
CA ASN A 377 53.83 -8.20 21.86
C ASN A 377 53.91 -6.99 22.81
N THR A 378 54.56 -5.90 22.36
CA THR A 378 54.68 -4.64 23.11
C THR A 378 53.58 -3.66 22.70
N ALA A 379 52.93 -3.02 23.69
CA ALA A 379 51.99 -1.93 23.48
C ALA A 379 52.73 -0.67 23.00
N SER A 380 52.12 0.10 22.10
CA SER A 380 52.60 1.43 21.73
C SER A 380 51.48 2.45 21.80
N THR A 381 51.65 3.47 22.66
CA THR A 381 50.89 4.75 22.75
C THR A 381 49.49 4.69 23.43
N PRO A 382 48.96 5.83 23.97
CA PRO A 382 48.10 5.83 25.16
C PRO A 382 46.70 5.29 24.88
N GLY A 383 46.46 4.09 25.39
CA GLY A 383 45.17 3.45 25.58
C GLY A 383 45.30 2.47 26.75
N GLN A 384 44.20 2.11 27.39
CA GLN A 384 44.16 1.05 28.41
C GLN A 384 44.30 -0.31 27.70
N GLY A 385 45.43 -0.54 27.04
CA GLY A 385 45.74 -1.78 26.33
C GLY A 385 46.41 -2.77 27.27
N VAL A 386 45.82 -3.95 27.40
CA VAL A 386 46.41 -5.09 28.12
C VAL A 386 47.47 -5.73 27.21
N GLY A 387 48.61 -5.05 27.05
CA GLY A 387 49.82 -5.58 26.43
C GLY A 387 50.79 -6.00 27.52
N GLY A 388 50.98 -7.31 27.69
CA GLY A 388 51.77 -7.87 28.78
C GLY A 388 53.22 -7.37 28.77
N ASN A 389 53.61 -6.70 29.85
CA ASN A 389 54.99 -6.63 30.27
C ASN A 389 55.10 -7.17 31.71
N VAL A 390 56.05 -8.07 31.89
CA VAL A 390 56.36 -8.75 33.15
C VAL A 390 56.75 -7.75 34.22
N SER A 391 55.85 -7.51 35.17
CA SER A 391 56.08 -7.33 36.63
C SER A 391 54.82 -6.74 37.25
N ASN A 392 54.16 -7.53 38.11
CA ASN A 392 52.93 -7.22 38.86
C ASN A 392 51.60 -7.15 38.08
N ASN A 393 50.91 -8.30 38.18
CA ASN A 393 49.46 -8.53 38.24
C ASN A 393 48.51 -7.78 37.28
N ILE A 394 47.64 -8.60 36.66
CA ILE A 394 46.52 -8.29 35.76
C ILE A 394 46.93 -8.16 34.27
N GLY A 395 47.33 -9.29 33.67
CA GLY A 395 47.50 -9.43 32.23
C GLY A 395 47.07 -10.82 31.76
N GLY A 396 46.06 -10.88 30.89
CA GLY A 396 45.67 -12.12 30.21
C GLY A 396 46.82 -12.59 29.32
N LYS A 397 47.25 -13.84 29.49
CA LYS A 397 48.20 -14.46 28.58
C LYS A 397 47.53 -14.62 27.21
N GLY A 398 48.13 -14.07 26.15
CA GLY A 398 48.00 -14.69 24.84
C GLY A 398 48.46 -16.14 24.99
N ALA A 399 47.57 -17.10 24.75
CA ALA A 399 47.85 -18.50 25.02
C ALA A 399 48.96 -19.01 24.09
N ALA A 400 50.20 -18.98 24.57
CA ALA A 400 51.21 -19.89 24.07
C ALA A 400 50.84 -21.29 24.58
N SER A 401 50.08 -22.04 23.79
CA SER A 401 49.96 -23.48 23.99
C SER A 401 51.34 -24.08 23.77
N TYR A 402 52.09 -24.31 24.85
CA TYR A 402 53.36 -25.07 24.78
C TYR A 402 53.11 -26.57 24.53
N SER A 403 51.91 -26.95 24.11
CA SER A 403 51.48 -28.32 23.83
C SER A 403 50.22 -28.26 22.95
N GLY A 404 50.36 -28.69 21.70
CA GLY A 404 49.25 -29.15 20.85
C GLY A 404 48.37 -28.08 20.19
N TYR A 405 48.45 -28.02 18.85
CA TYR A 405 47.36 -27.68 17.91
C TYR A 405 46.38 -26.58 18.35
N GLY A 406 46.76 -25.31 18.22
CA GLY A 406 45.81 -24.21 18.35
C GLY A 406 46.41 -22.84 18.02
N ALA A 407 45.70 -22.03 17.23
CA ALA A 407 46.10 -20.67 16.92
C ALA A 407 45.98 -19.77 18.17
N SER A 408 47.01 -18.99 18.48
CA SER A 408 46.98 -17.99 19.56
C SER A 408 46.17 -16.76 19.11
N GLY A 409 45.01 -16.53 19.72
CA GLY A 409 44.21 -15.32 19.52
C GLY A 409 44.69 -14.15 20.39
N ALA A 410 44.48 -12.92 19.90
CA ALA A 410 44.58 -11.72 20.71
C ALA A 410 43.34 -11.61 21.61
N SER A 411 43.52 -11.47 22.94
CA SER A 411 42.42 -11.24 23.88
C SER A 411 42.55 -9.87 24.52
N CYS A 412 41.45 -9.12 24.57
CA CYS A 412 41.37 -7.84 25.28
C CYS A 412 40.46 -8.06 26.49
N ALA A 413 40.97 -7.84 27.71
CA ALA A 413 40.12 -7.82 28.89
C ALA A 413 39.58 -6.39 29.10
N ALA A 414 38.28 -6.26 29.35
CA ALA A 414 37.68 -4.99 29.75
C ALA A 414 38.15 -4.61 31.18
N PRO A 415 38.30 -3.32 31.51
CA PRO A 415 38.61 -2.91 32.88
C PRO A 415 37.44 -3.27 33.79
N GLY A 416 37.67 -4.15 34.78
CA GLY A 416 36.70 -4.44 35.86
C GLY A 416 36.14 -5.87 35.93
N ALA A 417 36.54 -6.80 35.07
CA ALA A 417 36.18 -8.21 35.23
C ALA A 417 37.25 -8.95 36.05
N ASP A 418 37.04 -9.09 37.36
CA ASP A 418 37.77 -10.06 38.18
C ASP A 418 37.42 -11.47 37.68
N GLY A 419 38.28 -12.04 36.84
CA GLY A 419 37.98 -13.27 36.11
C GLY A 419 39.14 -14.25 36.07
N LYS A 420 38.98 -15.36 36.78
CA LYS A 420 39.77 -16.61 36.67
C LYS A 420 39.91 -17.09 35.21
N PRO A 421 40.91 -17.96 34.89
CA PRO A 421 41.28 -18.31 33.52
C PRO A 421 40.09 -18.86 32.71
N GLY A 422 39.68 -18.11 31.69
CA GLY A 422 38.70 -18.57 30.70
C GLY A 422 39.35 -19.45 29.63
N VAL A 423 38.68 -20.54 29.31
CA VAL A 423 39.03 -21.53 28.28
C VAL A 423 39.07 -20.87 26.89
N ALA A 424 40.03 -21.30 26.07
CA ALA A 424 40.23 -20.87 24.69
C ALA A 424 38.94 -20.91 23.85
N GLY A 425 38.50 -19.74 23.38
CA GLY A 425 37.47 -19.61 22.36
C GLY A 425 38.10 -19.51 20.98
N SER A 426 37.97 -20.57 20.19
CA SER A 426 38.35 -20.59 18.78
C SER A 426 37.47 -19.62 17.98
N TYR A 427 38.05 -18.61 17.34
CA TYR A 427 37.41 -17.95 16.20
C TYR A 427 37.51 -18.87 14.99
N GLY A 428 36.64 -19.89 14.96
CA GLY A 428 36.30 -20.61 13.75
C GLY A 428 35.21 -19.82 13.02
N ALA A 429 35.47 -19.47 11.77
CA ALA A 429 34.51 -18.84 10.87
C ALA A 429 33.14 -19.57 10.91
N ARG A 430 32.16 -18.98 11.58
CA ARG A 430 30.75 -19.34 11.39
C ARG A 430 30.10 -18.22 10.58
N VAL A 431 29.81 -18.56 9.33
CA VAL A 431 28.85 -17.85 8.49
C VAL A 431 27.51 -17.77 9.25
N PRO A 432 26.92 -16.58 9.48
CA PRO A 432 25.63 -16.48 10.17
C PRO A 432 24.50 -16.89 9.22
N GLY A 433 23.84 -18.00 9.54
CA GLY A 433 22.65 -18.44 8.80
C GLY A 433 22.06 -19.73 9.37
N ALA A 434 21.38 -19.64 10.52
CA ALA A 434 20.19 -20.43 10.89
C ALA A 434 19.95 -20.31 12.40
N VAL A 435 18.76 -19.84 12.76
CA VAL A 435 18.24 -19.80 14.12
C VAL A 435 17.48 -21.10 14.41
N SER A 436 17.57 -21.60 15.66
CA SER A 436 16.52 -22.23 16.51
C SER A 436 17.02 -23.47 17.29
N PRO A 437 16.37 -23.93 18.39
CA PRO A 437 16.66 -23.47 19.75
C PRO A 437 16.80 -24.61 20.79
N GLY A 438 17.38 -24.29 21.96
CA GLY A 438 17.08 -24.99 23.23
C GLY A 438 18.06 -26.08 23.68
N GLY A 439 18.59 -25.94 24.90
CA GLY A 439 19.32 -27.01 25.57
C GLY A 439 20.06 -26.52 26.81
N ARG A 440 19.61 -26.98 27.98
CA ARG A 440 20.02 -26.56 29.34
C ARG A 440 21.49 -26.83 29.67
N ALA A 441 21.99 -26.04 30.61
CA ALA A 441 23.23 -26.25 31.35
C ALA A 441 23.21 -27.57 32.14
N GLY A 442 24.30 -28.33 32.05
CA GLY A 442 24.62 -29.47 32.91
C GLY A 442 26.08 -29.37 33.39
N ARG A 443 26.25 -29.36 34.71
CA ARG A 443 27.55 -29.46 35.41
C ARG A 443 28.02 -30.92 35.45
N GLY A 444 29.35 -31.10 35.54
CA GLY A 444 29.97 -32.20 36.28
C GLY A 444 30.88 -33.10 35.46
N GLY A 445 32.07 -33.42 36.00
CA GLY A 445 32.91 -34.50 35.48
C GLY A 445 34.39 -34.35 35.81
N ASP A 446 34.78 -34.93 36.94
CA ASP A 446 36.13 -35.06 37.50
C ASP A 446 37.07 -35.99 36.70
N SER A 447 38.37 -35.92 37.06
CA SER A 447 39.43 -36.96 36.95
C SER A 447 39.98 -37.32 35.55
N GLY A 448 41.25 -37.66 35.34
CA GLY A 448 42.38 -37.84 36.24
C GLY A 448 43.66 -38.13 35.42
N SER A 449 44.81 -37.88 36.03
CA SER A 449 46.15 -38.16 35.53
C SER A 449 46.42 -39.67 35.39
N GLY A 450 47.12 -40.08 34.33
CA GLY A 450 47.64 -41.44 34.20
C GLY A 450 48.62 -41.57 33.05
N SER A 451 49.91 -41.40 33.36
CA SER A 451 51.03 -41.80 32.50
C SER A 451 51.30 -43.29 32.66
N THR A 452 51.52 -44.01 31.56
CA THR A 452 52.68 -44.91 31.37
C THR A 452 52.81 -45.29 29.89
N GLN A 453 54.06 -45.31 29.43
CA GLN A 453 54.52 -45.90 28.18
C GLN A 453 54.17 -47.39 28.11
N GLU A 454 53.86 -47.89 26.91
CA GLU A 454 54.49 -49.13 26.44
C GLU A 454 54.51 -49.16 24.90
N THR A 455 55.69 -49.43 24.38
CA THR A 455 56.04 -49.50 22.96
C THR A 455 56.08 -50.96 22.48
N MET A 456 55.56 -51.16 21.27
CA MET A 456 55.88 -52.19 20.26
C MET A 456 55.34 -53.63 20.42
N ARG A 457 54.61 -54.09 19.39
CA ARG A 457 55.20 -54.97 18.34
C ARG A 457 54.33 -55.14 17.07
N PRO A 458 54.95 -55.42 15.89
CA PRO A 458 54.32 -55.53 14.57
C PRO A 458 54.12 -56.99 14.09
N GLY A 459 53.13 -57.22 13.21
CA GLY A 459 52.93 -58.48 12.47
C GLY A 459 51.50 -58.64 11.90
N GLU A 460 51.39 -58.67 10.57
CA GLU A 460 50.17 -58.70 9.70
C GLU A 460 49.40 -60.06 9.71
N PRO A 461 48.45 -60.41 8.79
CA PRO A 461 47.72 -59.66 7.72
C PRO A 461 46.20 -59.97 7.56
N GLY A 462 45.51 -59.11 6.79
CA GLY A 462 44.41 -59.54 5.90
C GLY A 462 43.05 -58.86 6.06
N TYR A 463 42.75 -57.87 5.20
CA TYR A 463 41.60 -57.89 4.27
C TYR A 463 41.67 -56.68 3.31
N GLN A 464 42.00 -56.96 2.04
CA GLN A 464 41.61 -56.16 0.86
C GLN A 464 40.11 -56.39 0.56
N ALA A 465 39.33 -55.59 -0.15
CA ALA A 465 39.42 -54.27 -0.78
C ALA A 465 37.95 -53.87 -1.06
N GLY A 466 37.67 -52.58 -1.21
CA GLY A 466 36.36 -52.08 -1.63
C GLY A 466 36.35 -50.58 -1.77
N GLY A 467 36.92 -50.08 -2.86
CA GLY A 467 37.01 -48.66 -3.18
C GLY A 467 35.65 -47.99 -3.39
N GLY A 468 35.45 -46.87 -2.71
CA GLY A 468 34.56 -45.79 -3.11
C GLY A 468 35.39 -44.51 -3.08
N GLY A 469 35.86 -44.09 -4.26
CA GLY A 469 36.63 -42.86 -4.43
C GLY A 469 35.80 -41.63 -4.09
N GLY A 470 35.89 -41.20 -2.84
CA GLY A 470 35.74 -39.79 -2.49
C GLY A 470 37.13 -39.29 -2.16
N THR A 471 37.76 -38.54 -3.07
CA THR A 471 38.87 -37.66 -2.72
C THR A 471 38.36 -36.73 -1.63
N ARG A 472 38.57 -37.10 -0.37
CA ARG A 472 38.82 -36.12 0.67
C ARG A 472 40.07 -35.39 0.21
N THR A 473 39.87 -34.29 -0.49
CA THR A 473 40.82 -33.20 -0.44
C THR A 473 40.88 -32.81 1.02
N THR A 474 41.80 -33.41 1.75
CA THR A 474 42.29 -32.85 2.99
C THR A 474 42.89 -31.52 2.55
N ILE A 475 42.10 -30.44 2.63
CA ILE A 475 42.62 -29.08 2.59
C ILE A 475 43.42 -28.95 3.89
N SER A 476 44.64 -29.47 3.85
CA SER A 476 45.70 -29.15 4.80
C SER A 476 46.51 -28.01 4.20
N THR A 477 45.83 -26.91 3.88
CA THR A 477 46.50 -25.62 3.90
C THR A 477 46.28 -25.10 5.31
N TYR A 478 47.10 -25.57 6.26
CA TYR A 478 47.40 -24.74 7.41
C TYR A 478 48.07 -23.51 6.81
N ASP A 479 47.31 -22.44 6.62
CA ASP A 479 47.86 -21.19 6.14
C ASP A 479 48.82 -20.71 7.22
N ALA A 480 50.13 -20.83 6.97
CA ALA A 480 51.17 -20.45 7.91
C ALA A 480 51.26 -18.92 8.08
N ASP A 481 50.52 -18.20 7.23
CA ASP A 481 50.34 -16.76 7.25
C ASP A 481 49.43 -16.34 8.42
N GLY A 482 49.76 -15.20 9.03
CA GLY A 482 48.98 -14.62 10.10
C GLY A 482 47.63 -14.09 9.61
N ALA A 483 46.62 -14.09 10.48
CA ALA A 483 45.36 -13.42 10.20
C ALA A 483 45.56 -11.89 10.10
N PRO A 484 44.80 -11.18 9.23
CA PRO A 484 44.80 -9.73 9.23
C PRO A 484 44.30 -9.18 10.58
N GLY A 485 44.61 -7.91 10.83
CA GLY A 485 44.09 -7.22 12.00
C GLY A 485 42.58 -6.99 11.92
N LEU A 486 42.04 -6.35 12.95
CA LEU A 486 40.62 -6.02 13.05
C LEU A 486 40.43 -4.68 13.76
N VAL A 487 39.56 -3.82 13.26
CA VAL A 487 39.13 -2.60 13.98
C VAL A 487 37.63 -2.62 14.12
N ILE A 488 37.14 -2.48 15.35
CA ILE A 488 35.71 -2.39 15.67
C ILE A 488 35.46 -1.01 16.26
N VAL A 489 34.46 -0.30 15.75
CA VAL A 489 34.00 0.98 16.25
C VAL A 489 32.56 0.83 16.69
N GLU A 490 32.26 1.15 17.94
CA GLU A 490 30.92 1.02 18.53
C GLU A 490 30.48 2.36 19.10
N TYR A 491 29.31 2.86 18.70
CA TYR A 491 28.75 4.05 19.31
C TYR A 491 28.18 3.70 20.69
N ILE A 492 28.54 4.48 21.71
CA ILE A 492 28.13 4.22 23.10
C ILE A 492 27.31 5.37 23.74
N GLY A 493 27.11 6.48 23.02
CA GLY A 493 26.28 7.60 23.48
C GLY A 493 26.83 8.96 23.09
N SER A 494 25.99 9.98 23.18
CA SER A 494 26.35 11.38 22.92
C SER A 494 27.00 12.01 24.14
#